data_AF-A0A920VZF6-F1
#
_entry.id   AF-A0A920VZF6-F1
#
_cell.length_a   1.000
_cell.length_b   1.000
_cell.length_c   1.000
_cell.angle_alpha   90.00
_cell.angle_beta   90.00
_cell.angle_gamma   90.00
#
_symmetry.space_group_name_H-M   'P 1'
#
loop_
_entity.id
_entity.type
_entity.pdbx_description
1 polymer ?
#
loop_
_entity_poly.entity_id
_entity_poly.type
_entity_poly.pdbx_seq_one_letter_code
_entity_poly.pdbx_strand_id
1 'polypeptide(L)'
;MSLRTSVTGEIVMDEVFVPDENELPNVSGLKGPFGCLNRARFGIAWGTLGAAEFCWMQARQYTLDRLQFGRPLAANQLIQKKLADMKTEITLGLREFCKWDA
;
A
#
# COMPACT_ATOMS: atom_id res chain seq x y z
N MET A 1 -15.41 -1.49 -3.92
CA MET A 1 -14.98 -0.71 -2.74
C MET A 1 -14.29 -1.65 -1.75
N SER A 2 -13.10 -1.28 -1.24
CA SER A 2 -12.19 -2.13 -0.43
C SER A 2 -12.35 -1.87 1.10
N LEU A 3 -11.48 -2.46 1.93
CA LEU A 3 -11.34 -2.20 3.39
C LEU A 3 -12.59 -2.45 4.25
N ARG A 4 -13.47 -3.37 3.83
CA ARG A 4 -14.75 -3.66 4.53
C ARG A 4 -14.60 -4.23 5.94
N THR A 5 -13.44 -4.78 6.27
CA THR A 5 -13.12 -5.28 7.61
C THR A 5 -12.62 -4.17 8.53
N SER A 6 -12.28 -3.00 7.99
CA SER A 6 -11.88 -1.84 8.78
C SER A 6 -13.13 -1.15 9.34
N VAL A 7 -13.20 -1.04 10.67
CA VAL A 7 -14.28 -0.31 11.33
C VAL A 7 -14.13 1.17 10.97
N THR A 8 -15.09 1.69 10.20
CA THR A 8 -15.16 3.09 9.82
C THR A 8 -16.52 3.62 10.29
N GLY A 9 -16.50 4.74 11.01
CA GLY A 9 -17.70 5.36 11.55
C GLY A 9 -17.48 6.85 11.78
N GLU A 10 -18.56 7.55 12.14
CA GLU A 10 -18.54 8.97 12.49
C GLU A 10 -18.25 9.14 13.98
N ILE A 11 -17.47 10.18 14.31
CA ILE A 11 -17.23 10.61 15.68
C ILE A 11 -17.87 11.99 15.83
N VAL A 12 -18.95 12.07 16.61
CA VAL A 12 -19.65 13.33 16.93
C VAL A 12 -19.12 13.86 18.26
N MET A 13 -18.63 15.09 18.27
CA MET A 13 -18.15 15.78 19.45
C MET A 13 -19.02 17.02 19.68
N ASP A 14 -20.02 16.90 20.55
CA ASP A 14 -20.93 17.98 20.92
C ASP A 14 -20.71 18.36 22.39
N GLU A 15 -20.39 19.63 22.64
CA GLU A 15 -20.10 20.19 23.97
C GLU A 15 -19.13 19.36 24.86
N VAL A 16 -18.17 18.64 24.24
CA VAL A 16 -17.22 17.79 24.96
C VAL A 16 -16.15 18.64 25.66
N PHE A 17 -16.12 18.59 26.99
CA PHE A 17 -15.04 19.20 27.78
C PHE A 17 -13.74 18.39 27.66
N VAL A 18 -12.63 19.08 27.38
CA VAL A 18 -11.28 18.51 27.34
C VAL A 18 -10.41 19.29 28.32
N PRO A 19 -9.87 18.66 29.39
CA PRO A 19 -8.97 19.32 30.32
C PRO A 19 -7.64 19.75 29.68
N ASP A 20 -7.02 20.81 30.19
CA ASP A 20 -5.73 21.34 29.67
C ASP A 20 -4.60 20.29 29.72
N GLU A 21 -4.64 19.37 30.69
CA GLU A 21 -3.66 18.27 30.80
C GLU A 21 -3.68 17.28 29.62
N ASN A 22 -4.74 17.28 28.80
CA ASN A 22 -4.86 16.46 27.60
C ASN A 22 -4.33 17.17 26.33
N GLU A 23 -3.80 18.39 26.46
CA GLU A 23 -3.14 19.07 25.34
C GLU A 23 -1.92 18.27 24.88
N LEU A 24 -1.78 18.06 23.56
CA LEU A 24 -0.66 17.31 23.01
C LEU A 24 0.66 18.02 23.31
N PRO A 25 1.61 17.37 24.02
CA PRO A 25 2.83 18.04 24.44
C PRO A 25 3.69 18.42 23.23
N ASN A 26 4.26 19.62 23.26
CA ASN A 26 5.20 20.14 22.24
C ASN A 26 4.61 20.27 20.82
N VAL A 27 3.29 20.33 20.68
CA VAL A 27 2.62 20.48 19.40
C VAL A 27 1.81 21.77 19.39
N SER A 28 2.07 22.63 18.41
CA SER A 28 1.21 23.78 18.11
C SER A 28 0.71 23.72 16.67
N GLY A 29 -0.59 23.96 16.51
CA GLY A 29 -1.26 23.98 15.20
C GLY A 29 -1.14 22.67 14.40
N LEU A 30 -1.08 22.80 13.07
CA LEU A 30 -1.11 21.66 12.14
C LEU A 30 0.19 20.82 12.10
N LYS A 31 1.24 21.25 12.81
CA LYS A 31 2.53 20.55 12.81
C LYS A 31 2.43 19.13 13.38
N GLY A 32 1.59 18.92 14.40
CA GLY A 32 1.38 17.61 15.02
C GLY A 32 0.74 16.61 14.06
N PRO A 33 -0.47 16.89 13.53
CA PRO A 33 -1.14 16.03 12.57
C PRO A 33 -0.29 15.72 11.33
N PHE A 34 0.40 16.70 10.75
CA PHE A 34 1.26 16.47 9.58
C PHE A 34 2.52 15.65 9.90
N GLY A 35 3.05 15.74 11.12
CA GLY A 35 4.12 14.84 11.58
C GLY A 35 3.67 13.38 11.59
N CYS A 36 2.45 13.10 12.06
CA CYS A 36 1.86 11.76 12.00
C CYS A 36 1.62 11.31 10.56
N LEU A 37 1.05 12.18 9.71
CA LEU A 37 0.75 11.86 8.32
C LEU A 37 2.01 11.53 7.51
N ASN A 38 3.11 12.26 7.73
CA ASN A 38 4.38 11.98 7.07
C ASN A 38 4.88 10.57 7.40
N ARG A 39 4.79 10.14 8.66
CA ARG A 39 5.13 8.76 9.05
C ARG A 39 4.19 7.72 8.43
N ALA A 40 2.89 8.00 8.45
CA ALA A 40 1.87 7.11 7.90
C ALA A 40 2.08 6.86 6.39
N ARG A 41 2.54 7.86 5.63
CA ARG A 41 2.84 7.72 4.19
C ARG A 41 3.84 6.60 3.90
N PHE A 42 4.89 6.50 4.71
CA PHE A 42 5.88 5.43 4.55
C PHE A 42 5.28 4.06 4.82
N GLY A 43 4.49 3.93 5.90
CA GLY A 43 3.79 2.68 6.22
C GLY A 43 2.81 2.24 5.13
N ILE A 44 2.05 3.18 4.57
CA ILE A 44 1.12 2.90 3.47
C ILE A 44 1.90 2.43 2.23
N ALA A 45 2.95 3.14 1.85
CA ALA A 45 3.73 2.79 0.68
C ALA A 45 4.36 1.39 0.79
N TRP A 46 4.93 1.05 1.95
CA TRP A 46 5.45 -0.28 2.22
C TRP A 46 4.36 -1.37 2.10
N GLY A 47 3.19 -1.12 2.71
CA GLY A 47 2.04 -2.02 2.62
C GLY A 47 1.55 -2.22 1.18
N THR A 48 1.55 -1.17 0.35
CA THR A 48 1.15 -1.26 -1.06
C THR A 48 2.13 -2.06 -1.90
N LEU A 49 3.44 -1.98 -1.65
CA LEU A 49 4.45 -2.79 -2.33
C LEU A 49 4.28 -4.28 -2.00
N GLY A 50 4.03 -4.62 -0.72
CA GLY A 50 3.74 -6.00 -0.32
C GLY A 50 2.47 -6.55 -0.98
N ALA A 51 1.40 -5.76 -1.05
CA ALA A 51 0.20 -6.13 -1.79
C ALA A 51 0.45 -6.30 -3.30
N ALA A 52 1.30 -5.46 -3.90
CA ALA A 52 1.67 -5.58 -5.31
C ALA A 52 2.47 -6.87 -5.59
N GLU A 53 3.40 -7.26 -4.72
CA GLU A 53 4.12 -8.53 -4.83
C GLU A 53 3.19 -9.73 -4.78
N PHE A 54 2.24 -9.73 -3.83
CA PHE A 54 1.21 -10.76 -3.76
C PHE A 54 0.41 -10.86 -5.06
N CYS A 55 -0.09 -9.73 -5.57
CA CYS A 55 -0.83 -9.68 -6.83
C CYS A 55 -0.01 -10.18 -8.03
N TRP A 56 1.28 -9.82 -8.11
CA TRP A 56 2.17 -10.29 -9.16
C TRP A 56 2.37 -11.81 -9.11
N MET A 57 2.60 -12.37 -7.92
CA MET A 57 2.76 -13.82 -7.75
C MET A 57 1.50 -14.59 -8.15
N GLN A 58 0.33 -14.10 -7.73
CA GLN A 58 -0.94 -14.71 -8.10
C GLN A 58 -1.21 -14.63 -9.61
N ALA A 59 -0.94 -13.47 -10.23
CA ALA A 59 -1.07 -13.31 -11.68
C ALA A 59 -0.14 -14.24 -12.45
N ARG A 60 1.13 -14.35 -12.03
CA ARG A 60 2.12 -15.27 -12.63
C ARG A 60 1.61 -16.70 -12.58
N GLN A 61 1.20 -17.17 -11.39
CA GLN A 61 0.73 -18.55 -11.21
C GLN A 61 -0.48 -18.83 -12.11
N TYR A 62 -1.48 -17.94 -12.10
CA TYR A 62 -2.66 -18.08 -12.96
C TYR A 62 -2.31 -18.19 -14.45
N THR A 63 -1.36 -17.38 -14.93
CA THR A 63 -0.97 -17.41 -16.35
C THR A 63 -0.20 -18.67 -16.76
N LEU A 64 0.44 -19.34 -15.81
CA LEU A 64 1.09 -20.64 -16.04
C LEU A 64 0.06 -21.77 -16.09
N ASP A 65 -0.93 -21.74 -15.20
CA ASP A 65 -1.93 -22.81 -15.07
C ASP A 65 -3.03 -22.71 -16.14
N ARG A 66 -3.35 -21.49 -16.60
CA ARG A 66 -4.42 -21.27 -17.57
C ARG A 66 -3.96 -21.57 -18.99
N LEU A 67 -4.54 -22.59 -19.59
CA LEU A 67 -4.36 -22.94 -21.01
C LEU A 67 -5.36 -22.19 -21.90
N GLN A 68 -4.86 -21.59 -22.99
CA GLN A 68 -5.68 -21.00 -24.05
C GLN A 68 -4.95 -21.14 -25.39
N PHE A 69 -5.68 -21.44 -26.47
CA PHE A 69 -5.09 -21.73 -27.78
C PHE A 69 -4.04 -22.87 -27.74
N GLY A 70 -4.31 -23.90 -26.92
CA GLY A 70 -3.47 -25.11 -26.81
C GLY A 70 -2.16 -24.95 -26.03
N ARG A 71 -1.93 -23.82 -25.35
CA ARG A 71 -0.72 -23.56 -24.56
C ARG A 71 -1.00 -22.67 -23.34
N PRO A 72 -0.10 -22.60 -22.34
CA PRO A 72 -0.23 -21.66 -21.24
C PRO A 72 -0.33 -20.21 -21.69
N LEU A 73 -1.14 -19.39 -21.02
CA LEU A 73 -1.24 -17.95 -21.30
C LEU A 73 0.10 -17.24 -21.17
N ALA A 74 0.96 -17.68 -20.26
CA ALA A 74 2.32 -17.18 -20.06
C ALA A 74 3.23 -17.32 -21.30
N ALA A 75 2.85 -18.15 -22.28
CA ALA A 75 3.60 -18.29 -23.54
C ALA A 75 3.32 -17.14 -24.54
N ASN A 76 2.35 -16.26 -24.26
CA ASN A 76 2.05 -15.10 -25.09
C ASN A 76 2.95 -13.91 -24.71
N GLN A 77 3.60 -13.29 -25.70
CA GLN A 77 4.52 -12.16 -25.48
C GLN A 77 3.89 -10.98 -24.71
N LEU A 78 2.63 -10.66 -24.98
CA LEU A 78 1.92 -9.59 -24.28
C LEU A 78 1.73 -9.88 -22.78
N ILE A 79 1.57 -11.14 -22.40
CA ILE A 79 1.48 -11.55 -20.99
C ILE A 79 2.86 -11.45 -20.34
N GLN A 80 3.90 -11.91 -21.02
CA GLN A 80 5.28 -11.80 -20.54
C GLN A 80 5.69 -10.34 -20.30
N LYS A 81 5.37 -9.45 -21.24
CA LYS A 81 5.63 -8.01 -21.09
C LYS A 81 4.94 -7.44 -19.86
N LYS A 82 3.64 -7.72 -19.67
CA LYS A 82 2.89 -7.25 -18.49
C LYS A 82 3.52 -7.74 -17.18
N LEU A 83 3.94 -9.01 -17.11
CA LEU A 83 4.57 -9.58 -15.91
C LEU A 83 5.98 -9.01 -15.66
N ALA A 84 6.74 -8.74 -16.71
CA ALA A 84 8.05 -8.12 -16.63
C ALA A 84 7.95 -6.67 -16.15
N ASP A 85 7.05 -5.88 -16.73
CA ASP A 85 6.79 -4.49 -16.33
C ASP A 85 6.37 -4.44 -14.85
N MET A 86 5.42 -5.29 -14.43
CA MET A 86 5.01 -5.39 -13.03
C MET A 86 6.18 -5.68 -12.08
N LYS A 87 7.03 -6.68 -12.40
CA LYS A 87 8.15 -7.03 -11.53
C LYS A 87 9.18 -5.91 -11.46
N THR A 88 9.47 -5.26 -12.59
CA THR A 88 10.40 -4.14 -12.66
C THR A 88 9.95 -2.98 -11.77
N GLU A 89 8.71 -2.52 -11.90
CA GLU A 89 8.18 -1.40 -11.10
C GLU A 89 8.17 -1.71 -9.60
N ILE A 90 7.77 -2.94 -9.22
CA ILE A 90 7.79 -3.38 -7.82
C ILE A 90 9.23 -3.40 -7.28
N THR A 91 10.17 -3.95 -8.04
CA THR A 91 11.58 -4.02 -7.63
C THR A 91 12.22 -2.63 -7.54
N LEU A 92 11.89 -1.71 -8.45
CA LEU A 92 12.31 -0.31 -8.35
C LEU A 92 11.78 0.32 -7.08
N GLY A 93 10.47 0.18 -6.80
CA GLY A 93 9.86 0.68 -5.57
C GLY A 93 10.55 0.16 -4.31
N LEU A 94 10.74 -1.16 -4.20
CA LEU A 94 11.41 -1.78 -3.04
C LEU A 94 12.85 -1.30 -2.87
N ARG A 95 13.59 -1.14 -3.97
CA ARG A 95 14.99 -0.68 -3.92
C ARG A 95 15.10 0.75 -3.43
N GLU A 96 14.23 1.64 -3.86
CA GLU A 96 14.25 3.04 -3.41
C GLU A 96 13.85 3.16 -1.93
N PHE A 97 12.95 2.31 -1.43
CA PHE A 97 12.62 2.25 0.00
C PHE A 97 13.78 1.74 0.87
N CYS A 98 14.51 0.71 0.41
CA CYS A 98 15.64 0.15 1.17
C CYS A 98 16.79 1.16 1.37
N LYS A 99 16.94 2.15 0.47
CA LYS A 99 17.93 3.23 0.62
C LYS A 99 17.56 4.28 1.67
N TRP A 100 16.31 4.31 2.15
CA TRP A 100 15.83 5.31 3.09
C TRP A 100 16.10 4.95 4.55
N ASP A 101 16.32 3.67 4.86
CA ASP A 101 16.69 3.16 6.19
C ASP A 101 18.23 3.09 6.40
N ALA A 102 19.04 3.59 5.46
CA ALA A 102 20.51 3.55 5.48
C ALA A 102 21.15 4.94 5.63
#